data_AF-A0A934CX56-F1
#
_entry.id   AF-A0A934CX56-F1
#
_cell.length_a   1.000
_cell.length_b   1.000
_cell.length_c   1.000
_cell.angle_alpha   90.00
_cell.angle_beta   90.00
_cell.angle_gamma   90.00
#
_symmetry.space_group_name_H-M   'P 1'
#
loop_
_entity.id
_entity.type
_entity.pdbx_description
1 polymer ?
#
loop_
_entity_poly.entity_id
_entity_poly.type
_entity_poly.pdbx_seq_one_letter_code
_entity_poly.pdbx_strand_id
1 'polypeptide(L)'
;MKKKERESQRVKFPVVLTKGYEGKSLEVDRDRETISLVGSEGESLGTASWEAVIDCIRASSEKPRVTEVRAYPRVSLLFRVRYKTPEGVQLEHQASGIGGGGLFIESAAPQPKGTTLSLAFALPDRPTEWLEAKGSVAWFCPRRDQYTASPGMGIKFTDIAPKVRERVLALVNSLKAPESK
;
A
#
# COMPACT_ATOMS: atom_id res chain seq x y z
N MET A 1 -7.35 -47.56 -19.94
CA MET A 1 -8.03 -46.53 -19.12
C MET A 1 -7.56 -45.16 -19.58
N LYS A 2 -8.43 -44.34 -20.20
CA LYS A 2 -8.08 -42.99 -20.67
C LYS A 2 -7.97 -42.04 -19.47
N LYS A 3 -6.78 -41.47 -19.25
CA LYS A 3 -6.55 -40.36 -18.31
C LYS A 3 -7.37 -39.17 -18.84
N LYS A 4 -8.39 -38.77 -18.11
CA LYS A 4 -9.18 -37.55 -18.38
C LYS A 4 -8.24 -36.38 -18.06
N GLU A 5 -7.67 -35.77 -19.09
CA GLU A 5 -6.98 -34.48 -18.99
C GLU A 5 -7.98 -33.50 -18.37
N ARG A 6 -7.73 -33.09 -17.12
CA ARG A 6 -8.50 -32.00 -16.52
C ARG A 6 -8.12 -30.76 -17.32
N GLU A 7 -9.04 -30.26 -18.15
CA GLU A 7 -8.90 -28.94 -18.77
C GLU A 7 -8.54 -27.95 -17.66
N SER A 8 -7.35 -27.36 -17.77
CA SER A 8 -6.92 -26.30 -16.87
C SER A 8 -7.96 -25.19 -16.95
N GLN A 9 -8.70 -24.93 -15.87
CA GLN A 9 -9.78 -23.93 -15.85
C GLN A 9 -9.22 -22.50 -15.78
N ARG A 10 -8.25 -22.21 -16.64
CA ARG A 10 -7.66 -20.89 -16.81
C ARG A 10 -8.43 -20.14 -17.87
N VAL A 11 -8.97 -19.00 -17.48
CA VAL A 11 -9.70 -18.12 -18.39
C VAL A 11 -8.92 -16.84 -18.54
N LYS A 12 -8.65 -16.45 -19.80
CA LYS A 12 -7.90 -15.25 -20.14
C LYS A 12 -8.85 -14.16 -20.62
N PHE A 13 -8.74 -12.98 -20.04
CA PHE A 13 -9.53 -11.80 -20.36
C PHE A 13 -8.63 -10.69 -20.88
N PRO A 14 -8.76 -10.28 -22.15
CA PRO A 14 -7.94 -9.20 -22.70
C PRO A 14 -8.31 -7.86 -22.04
N VAL A 15 -7.29 -7.06 -21.73
CA VAL A 15 -7.48 -5.69 -21.22
C VAL A 15 -7.58 -4.75 -22.41
N VAL A 16 -8.80 -4.29 -22.69
CA VAL A 16 -9.09 -3.46 -23.87
C VAL A 16 -9.28 -1.98 -23.51
N LEU A 17 -9.95 -1.69 -22.38
CA LEU A 17 -10.40 -0.33 -22.06
C LEU A 17 -9.54 0.39 -21.01
N THR A 18 -8.75 -0.35 -20.23
CA THR A 18 -7.95 0.23 -19.13
C THR A 18 -6.70 0.88 -19.68
N LYS A 19 -6.65 2.21 -19.67
CA LYS A 19 -5.51 3.00 -20.18
C LYS A 19 -4.18 2.60 -19.55
N GLY A 20 -3.15 2.43 -20.37
CA GLY A 20 -1.80 2.01 -19.95
C GLY A 20 -1.60 0.49 -19.81
N TYR A 21 -2.69 -0.28 -19.92
CA TYR A 21 -2.69 -1.74 -19.84
C TYR A 21 -3.20 -2.39 -21.12
N GLU A 22 -3.32 -1.63 -22.21
CA GLU A 22 -3.72 -2.14 -23.52
C GLU A 22 -2.75 -3.25 -23.98
N GLY A 23 -3.31 -4.30 -24.60
CA GLY A 23 -2.55 -5.46 -25.08
C GLY A 23 -2.17 -6.46 -23.98
N LYS A 24 -2.40 -6.14 -22.71
CA LYS A 24 -2.23 -7.07 -21.58
C LYS A 24 -3.49 -7.94 -21.39
N SER A 25 -3.42 -8.94 -20.53
CA SER A 25 -4.56 -9.80 -20.20
C SER A 25 -4.60 -10.15 -18.72
N LEU A 26 -5.79 -10.38 -18.19
CA LEU A 26 -5.99 -11.00 -16.88
C LEU A 26 -6.21 -12.49 -17.07
N GLU A 27 -5.37 -13.32 -16.45
CA GLU A 27 -5.53 -14.77 -16.42
C GLU A 27 -6.11 -15.17 -15.07
N VAL A 28 -7.31 -15.73 -15.08
CA VAL A 28 -8.01 -16.23 -13.89
C VAL A 28 -7.81 -17.74 -13.82
N ASP A 29 -7.09 -18.20 -12.79
CA ASP A 29 -6.93 -19.61 -12.46
C ASP A 29 -7.91 -19.96 -11.34
N ARG A 30 -8.95 -20.75 -11.68
CA ARG A 30 -10.00 -21.13 -10.74
C ARG A 30 -9.57 -22.17 -9.72
N ASP A 31 -8.64 -23.05 -10.08
CA ASP A 31 -8.17 -24.11 -9.19
C ASP A 31 -7.25 -23.54 -8.11
N ARG A 32 -6.47 -22.52 -8.47
CA ARG A 32 -5.55 -21.83 -7.56
C ARG A 32 -6.16 -20.62 -6.86
N GLU A 33 -7.39 -20.26 -7.22
CA GLU A 33 -8.05 -19.03 -6.79
C GLU A 33 -7.13 -17.80 -6.95
N THR A 34 -6.58 -17.62 -8.16
CA THR A 34 -5.69 -16.49 -8.47
C THR A 34 -6.11 -15.75 -9.73
N ILE A 35 -5.74 -14.47 -9.80
CA ILE A 35 -5.81 -13.62 -10.99
C ILE A 35 -4.40 -13.07 -11.25
N SER A 36 -3.87 -13.31 -12.45
CA SER A 36 -2.56 -12.82 -12.87
C SER A 36 -2.68 -11.79 -13.97
N LEU A 37 -1.91 -10.71 -13.90
CA LEU A 37 -1.73 -9.80 -15.02
C LEU A 37 -0.64 -10.34 -15.92
N VAL A 38 -0.99 -10.63 -17.16
CA VAL A 38 -0.09 -11.13 -18.20
C VAL A 38 0.22 -10.00 -19.16
N GLY A 39 1.49 -9.78 -19.44
CA GLY A 39 1.98 -8.77 -20.38
C GLY A 39 1.68 -9.12 -21.83
N SER A 40 2.06 -8.21 -22.72
CA SER A 40 1.86 -8.37 -24.16
C SER A 40 2.71 -9.49 -24.77
N GLU A 41 3.82 -9.86 -24.13
CA GLU A 41 4.69 -10.95 -24.56
C GLU A 41 4.36 -12.29 -23.87
N GLY A 42 3.30 -12.32 -23.05
CA GLY A 42 2.87 -13.53 -22.33
C GLY A 42 3.54 -13.73 -20.97
N GLU A 43 4.37 -12.80 -20.52
CA GLU A 43 5.03 -12.81 -19.23
C GLU A 43 4.05 -12.49 -18.09
N SER A 44 4.18 -13.15 -16.94
CA SER A 44 3.39 -12.80 -15.74
C SER A 44 3.98 -11.55 -15.07
N LEU A 45 3.23 -10.46 -15.06
CA LEU A 45 3.58 -9.18 -14.45
C LEU A 45 3.20 -9.09 -12.97
N GLY A 46 2.42 -10.04 -12.47
CA GLY A 46 2.02 -10.13 -11.06
C GLY A 46 0.75 -10.96 -10.87
N THR A 47 0.54 -11.46 -9.64
CA THR A 47 -0.59 -12.33 -9.29
C THR A 47 -1.23 -11.90 -7.97
N ALA A 48 -2.56 -11.92 -7.91
CA ALA A 48 -3.36 -11.70 -6.71
C ALA A 48 -4.22 -12.95 -6.42
N SER A 49 -4.42 -13.27 -5.14
CA SER A 49 -5.41 -14.28 -4.74
C SER A 49 -6.83 -13.72 -4.86
N TRP A 50 -7.83 -14.60 -4.91
CA TRP A 50 -9.24 -14.19 -4.85
C TRP A 50 -9.54 -13.39 -3.58
N GLU A 51 -8.97 -13.78 -2.44
CA GLU A 51 -9.08 -13.05 -1.17
C GLU A 51 -8.63 -11.58 -1.34
N ALA A 52 -7.44 -11.33 -1.91
CA ALA A 52 -6.94 -9.99 -2.13
C ALA A 52 -7.84 -9.16 -3.07
N VAL A 53 -8.42 -9.80 -4.08
CA VAL A 53 -9.37 -9.16 -5.01
C VAL A 53 -10.69 -8.82 -4.30
N ILE A 54 -11.22 -9.74 -3.49
CA ILE A 54 -12.44 -9.53 -2.70
C ILE A 54 -12.23 -8.38 -1.71
N ASP A 55 -11.10 -8.34 -1.01
CA ASP A 55 -10.76 -7.26 -0.09
C ASP A 55 -10.66 -5.91 -0.80
N CYS A 56 -10.08 -5.87 -2.00
CA CYS A 56 -10.03 -4.67 -2.84
C CYS A 56 -11.43 -4.19 -3.25
N ILE A 57 -12.32 -5.10 -3.66
CA ILE A 57 -13.70 -4.78 -4.03
C ILE A 57 -14.48 -4.27 -2.81
N ARG A 58 -14.34 -4.93 -1.66
CA ARG A 58 -14.99 -4.48 -0.43
C ARG A 58 -14.50 -3.09 -0.02
N ALA A 59 -13.19 -2.86 -0.05
CA ALA A 59 -12.58 -1.58 0.28
C ALA A 59 -13.01 -0.44 -0.65
N SER A 60 -13.26 -0.73 -1.93
CA SER A 60 -13.76 0.26 -2.90
C SER A 60 -15.27 0.49 -2.83
N SER A 61 -16.05 -0.49 -2.33
CA SER A 61 -17.49 -0.36 -2.10
C SER A 61 -17.85 0.36 -0.79
N GLU A 62 -16.91 0.48 0.16
CA GLU A 62 -17.12 1.28 1.36
C GLU A 62 -17.38 2.73 0.93
N LYS A 63 -18.64 3.18 1.08
CA LYS A 63 -19.04 4.57 0.84
C LYS A 63 -17.96 5.51 1.35
N PRO A 64 -17.56 6.56 0.59
CA PRO A 64 -16.60 7.52 1.08
C PRO A 64 -17.15 8.06 2.40
N ARG A 65 -16.53 7.65 3.51
CA ARG A 65 -16.87 8.21 4.81
C ARG A 65 -16.63 9.69 4.66
N VAL A 66 -17.66 10.48 4.99
CA VAL A 66 -17.64 11.93 5.10
C VAL A 66 -16.22 12.37 5.45
N THR A 67 -15.61 13.18 4.59
CA THR A 67 -14.22 13.64 4.68
C THR A 67 -13.90 14.03 6.13
N GLU A 68 -13.28 13.10 6.88
CA GLU A 68 -12.76 13.41 8.20
C GLU A 68 -11.72 14.50 7.98
N VAL A 69 -12.03 15.72 8.44
CA VAL A 69 -11.05 16.81 8.47
C VAL A 69 -9.82 16.24 9.15
N ARG A 70 -8.66 16.36 8.48
CA ARG A 70 -7.41 15.78 8.97
C ARG A 70 -7.17 16.30 10.39
N ALA A 71 -7.22 15.41 11.38
CA ALA A 71 -6.95 15.78 12.77
C ALA A 71 -5.51 16.26 13.00
N TYR A 72 -4.59 15.93 12.09
CA TYR A 72 -3.18 16.29 12.19
C TYR A 72 -2.63 16.86 10.88
N PRO A 73 -1.76 17.88 10.94
CA PRO A 73 -1.02 18.35 9.78
C PRO A 73 -0.11 17.24 9.24
N ARG A 74 0.16 17.28 7.93
CA ARG A 74 1.11 16.37 7.25
C ARG A 74 2.10 17.16 6.40
N VAL A 75 3.27 16.57 6.21
CA VAL A 75 4.32 17.02 5.29
C VAL A 75 4.77 15.84 4.44
N SER A 76 5.20 16.13 3.21
CA SER A 76 5.79 15.12 2.33
C SER A 76 7.30 15.17 2.47
N LEU A 77 7.88 14.09 3.01
CA LEU A 77 9.32 13.87 3.10
C LEU A 77 9.58 12.38 2.93
N LEU A 78 10.73 12.03 2.36
CA LEU A 78 11.16 10.65 2.17
C LEU A 78 11.94 10.17 3.39
N PHE A 79 11.61 8.98 3.89
CA PHE A 79 12.27 8.39 5.05
C PHE A 79 12.16 6.86 5.03
N ARG A 80 12.89 6.19 5.93
CA ARG A 80 12.91 4.73 6.02
C ARG A 80 11.87 4.23 7.00
N VAL A 81 11.23 3.13 6.66
CA VAL A 81 10.29 2.41 7.53
C VAL A 81 10.59 0.91 7.47
N ARG A 82 10.47 0.28 8.63
CA ARG A 82 10.45 -1.16 8.80
C ARG A 82 9.09 -1.56 9.31
N TYR A 83 8.54 -2.65 8.80
CA TYR A 83 7.32 -3.23 9.36
C TYR A 83 7.37 -4.75 9.27
N LYS A 84 6.61 -5.41 10.15
CA LYS A 84 6.42 -6.85 10.10
C LYS A 84 5.08 -7.17 9.45
N THR A 85 5.08 -8.06 8.46
CA THR A 85 3.84 -8.59 7.87
C THR A 85 3.16 -9.55 8.85
N PRO A 86 1.87 -9.88 8.64
CA PRO A 86 1.17 -10.89 9.45
C PRO A 86 1.87 -12.25 9.49
N GLU A 87 2.59 -12.61 8.42
CA GLU A 87 3.38 -13.84 8.29
C GLU A 87 4.70 -13.79 9.07
N GLY A 88 5.00 -12.68 9.75
CA GLY A 88 6.19 -12.49 10.57
C GLY A 88 7.43 -12.00 9.81
N VAL A 89 7.33 -11.75 8.51
CA VAL A 89 8.44 -11.26 7.69
C VAL A 89 8.68 -9.79 7.98
N GLN A 90 9.92 -9.42 8.32
CA GLN A 90 10.31 -8.02 8.49
C GLN A 90 10.78 -7.45 7.16
N LEU A 91 10.10 -6.39 6.71
CA LEU A 91 10.40 -5.68 5.47
C LEU A 91 10.88 -4.27 5.77
N GLU A 92 11.82 -3.78 4.97
CA GLU A 92 12.27 -2.38 4.99
C GLU A 92 11.89 -1.71 3.67
N HIS A 93 11.24 -0.56 3.76
CA HIS A 93 10.70 0.19 2.63
C HIS A 93 10.96 1.69 2.79
N GLN A 94 10.73 2.42 1.70
CA GLN A 94 10.59 3.88 1.76
C GLN A 94 9.18 4.25 2.21
N ALA A 95 9.10 5.33 2.97
CA ALA A 95 7.88 5.98 3.35
C ALA A 95 7.92 7.44 2.91
N SER A 96 6.73 7.95 2.59
CA SER A 96 6.49 9.35 2.29
C SER A 96 5.26 9.85 3.07
N GLY A 97 5.04 11.16 3.10
CA GLY A 97 3.83 11.74 3.70
C GLY A 97 3.56 11.34 5.15
N ILE A 98 4.14 12.05 6.12
CA ILE A 98 3.97 11.77 7.56
C ILE A 98 3.20 12.89 8.27
N GLY A 99 2.46 12.52 9.32
CA GLY A 99 1.95 13.44 10.32
C GLY A 99 1.57 12.72 11.61
N GLY A 100 1.00 13.45 12.57
CA GLY A 100 0.68 12.88 13.89
C GLY A 100 -0.30 11.70 13.86
N GLY A 101 -1.07 11.53 12.78
CA GLY A 101 -2.05 10.43 12.64
C GLY A 101 -1.58 9.22 11.83
N GLY A 102 -0.42 9.27 11.17
CA GLY A 102 0.01 8.18 10.31
C GLY A 102 1.04 8.57 9.25
N LEU A 103 1.41 7.61 8.43
CA LEU A 103 2.40 7.73 7.35
C LEU A 103 1.95 6.99 6.08
N PHE A 104 2.64 7.19 4.96
CA PHE A 104 2.44 6.41 3.74
C PHE A 104 3.69 5.55 3.46
N ILE A 105 3.51 4.27 3.16
CA ILE A 105 4.59 3.33 2.83
C ILE A 105 4.51 3.01 1.34
N GLU A 106 5.62 3.20 0.64
CA GLU A 106 5.74 2.87 -0.78
C GLU A 106 5.93 1.36 -0.94
N SER A 107 5.00 0.73 -1.66
CA SER A 107 5.01 -0.71 -1.89
C SER A 107 4.25 -1.08 -3.16
N ALA A 108 4.85 -1.95 -3.98
CA ALA A 108 4.20 -2.55 -5.14
C ALA A 108 3.18 -3.65 -4.77
N ALA A 109 3.27 -4.17 -3.55
CA ALA A 109 2.38 -5.18 -2.99
C ALA A 109 1.90 -4.69 -1.60
N PRO A 110 0.95 -3.73 -1.55
CA PRO A 110 0.43 -3.23 -0.28
C PRO A 110 -0.30 -4.34 0.47
N GLN A 111 -0.23 -4.29 1.80
CA GLN A 111 -0.98 -5.19 2.67
C GLN A 111 -2.49 -4.87 2.60
N PRO A 112 -3.38 -5.84 2.88
CA PRO A 112 -4.83 -5.61 2.86
C PRO A 112 -5.26 -4.49 3.81
N LYS A 113 -6.37 -3.81 3.49
CA LYS A 113 -6.96 -2.79 4.36
C LYS A 113 -7.37 -3.42 5.70
N GLY A 114 -7.10 -2.72 6.80
CA GLY A 114 -7.37 -3.20 8.16
C GLY A 114 -6.24 -4.02 8.77
N THR A 115 -5.26 -4.50 7.97
CA THR A 115 -4.10 -5.22 8.48
C THR A 115 -3.34 -4.39 9.49
N THR A 116 -3.12 -4.93 10.68
CA THR A 116 -2.36 -4.28 11.75
C THR A 116 -0.88 -4.62 11.60
N LEU A 117 -0.05 -3.59 11.57
CA LEU A 117 1.39 -3.68 11.38
C LEU A 117 2.10 -3.08 12.59
N SER A 118 3.15 -3.77 13.04
CA SER A 118 4.15 -3.17 13.92
C SER A 118 5.21 -2.49 13.06
N LEU A 119 5.45 -1.21 13.33
CA LEU A 119 6.23 -0.29 12.51
C LEU A 119 7.40 0.25 13.32
N ALA A 120 8.52 0.49 12.65
CA ALA A 120 9.59 1.36 13.13
C ALA A 120 10.01 2.28 11.98
N PHE A 121 10.13 3.58 12.21
CA PHE A 121 10.55 4.54 11.19
C PHE A 121 11.66 5.46 11.68
N ALA A 122 12.55 5.88 10.78
CA ALA A 122 13.64 6.79 11.08
C ALA A 122 13.44 8.10 10.31
N LEU A 123 13.27 9.20 11.04
CA LEU A 123 13.03 10.52 10.44
C LEU A 123 14.32 11.09 9.82
N PRO A 124 14.23 11.97 8.79
CA PRO A 124 15.42 12.47 8.10
C PRO A 124 16.37 13.30 8.98
N ASP A 125 15.85 13.96 10.02
CA ASP A 125 16.65 14.72 10.98
C ASP A 125 17.52 13.81 11.86
N ARG A 126 17.09 12.56 12.10
CA ARG A 126 17.86 11.55 12.85
C ARG A 126 17.72 10.16 12.21
N PRO A 127 18.44 9.89 11.12
CA PRO A 127 18.24 8.68 10.31
C PRO A 127 18.72 7.38 10.98
N THR A 128 19.44 7.47 12.09
CA THR A 128 19.91 6.32 12.89
C THR A 128 18.97 5.94 14.02
N GLU A 129 18.01 6.80 14.36
CA GLU A 129 17.07 6.58 15.47
C GLU A 129 15.75 6.01 14.94
N TRP A 130 15.39 4.82 15.42
CA TRP A 130 14.15 4.15 15.05
C TRP A 130 13.04 4.45 16.05
N LEU A 131 11.93 4.99 15.54
CA LEU A 131 10.74 5.34 16.30
C LEU A 131 9.66 4.28 16.08
N GLU A 132 9.20 3.66 17.16
CA GLU A 132 8.22 2.58 17.10
C GLU A 132 6.78 3.10 17.10
N ALA A 133 5.92 2.40 16.36
CA ALA A 133 4.48 2.61 16.34
C ALA A 133 3.75 1.32 15.91
N LYS A 134 2.44 1.24 16.20
CA LYS A 134 1.54 0.30 15.54
C LYS A 134 0.53 1.07 14.71
N GLY A 135 0.14 0.50 13.58
CA GLY A 135 -0.89 1.10 12.75
C GLY A 135 -1.63 0.08 11.92
N SER A 136 -2.79 0.49 11.42
CA SER A 136 -3.57 -0.29 10.49
C SER A 136 -3.53 0.31 9.09
N VAL A 137 -3.55 -0.55 8.07
CA VAL A 137 -3.68 -0.12 6.68
C VAL A 137 -5.06 0.53 6.51
N ALA A 138 -5.09 1.83 6.27
CA ALA A 138 -6.33 2.59 6.12
C ALA A 138 -6.81 2.61 4.66
N TRP A 139 -5.89 2.58 3.70
CA TRP A 139 -6.16 2.58 2.27
C TRP A 139 -4.87 2.22 1.51
N PHE A 140 -4.99 1.84 0.24
CA PHE A 140 -3.85 1.65 -0.66
C PHE A 140 -4.05 2.40 -1.96
N CYS A 141 -2.96 2.78 -2.60
CA CYS A 141 -2.93 3.39 -3.93
C CYS A 141 -2.52 2.32 -4.95
N PRO A 142 -3.44 1.80 -5.78
CA PRO A 142 -3.05 1.01 -6.95
C PRO A 142 -2.25 1.92 -7.90
N ARG A 143 -1.25 1.33 -8.58
CA ARG A 143 -0.14 1.99 -9.30
C ARG A 143 -0.46 3.27 -10.09
N ARG A 144 0.61 4.09 -10.22
CA ARG A 144 0.79 5.28 -11.08
C ARG A 144 -0.05 5.21 -12.37
N ASP A 145 -1.01 6.13 -12.50
CA ASP A 145 -1.10 6.84 -13.78
C ASP A 145 0.03 7.90 -13.82
N GLN A 146 0.30 8.44 -15.00
CA GLN A 146 1.36 9.42 -15.26
C GLN A 146 1.24 10.74 -14.45
N TYR A 147 0.27 10.86 -13.54
CA TYR A 147 -0.01 12.03 -12.70
C TYR A 147 -0.12 11.72 -11.20
N THR A 148 -0.06 10.46 -10.76
CA THR A 148 -0.38 10.06 -9.38
C THR A 148 0.79 9.45 -8.60
N ALA A 149 0.71 9.59 -7.27
CA ALA A 149 1.72 9.22 -6.28
C ALA A 149 2.27 7.77 -6.43
N SER A 150 3.45 7.50 -5.85
CA SER A 150 4.03 6.15 -5.79
C SER A 150 2.98 5.12 -5.30
N PRO A 151 2.92 3.90 -5.88
CA PRO A 151 2.09 2.83 -5.33
C PRO A 151 2.45 2.56 -3.88
N GLY A 152 1.46 2.26 -3.06
CA GLY A 152 1.71 2.04 -1.64
C GLY A 152 0.47 1.98 -0.79
N MET A 153 0.67 2.13 0.52
CA MET A 153 -0.38 2.03 1.52
C MET A 153 -0.30 3.15 2.56
N GLY A 154 -1.45 3.74 2.86
CA GLY A 154 -1.61 4.69 3.94
C GLY A 154 -1.84 3.96 5.26
N ILE A 155 -0.96 4.21 6.23
CA ILE A 155 -1.06 3.63 7.57
C ILE A 155 -1.64 4.67 8.53
N LYS A 156 -2.65 4.29 9.29
CA LYS A 156 -3.19 5.07 10.43
C LYS A 156 -2.56 4.55 11.71
N PHE A 157 -1.93 5.40 12.50
CA PHE A 157 -1.40 4.99 13.80
C PHE A 157 -2.55 4.59 14.73
N THR A 158 -2.49 3.36 15.23
CA THR A 158 -3.38 2.83 16.26
C THR A 158 -2.75 2.93 17.65
N ASP A 159 -1.41 2.88 17.70
CA ASP A 159 -0.62 3.05 18.91
C ASP A 159 0.69 3.75 18.58
N ILE A 160 1.01 4.83 19.29
CA ILE A 160 2.24 5.58 19.15
C ILE A 160 2.48 6.33 20.45
N ALA A 161 3.68 6.20 21.01
CA ALA A 161 4.03 6.85 22.25
C ALA A 161 3.88 8.38 22.11
N PRO A 162 3.32 9.09 23.12
CA PRO A 162 3.10 10.54 23.05
C PRO A 162 4.35 11.33 22.64
N LYS A 163 5.51 10.99 23.21
CA LYS A 163 6.81 11.60 22.88
C LYS A 163 7.20 11.43 21.40
N VAL A 164 6.90 10.28 20.82
CA VAL A 164 7.15 10.02 19.39
C VAL A 164 6.21 10.85 18.52
N ARG A 165 4.93 10.92 18.90
CA ARG A 165 3.93 11.74 18.20
C ARG A 165 4.29 13.22 18.23
N GLU A 166 4.68 13.75 19.39
CA GLU A 166 5.15 15.13 19.56
C GLU A 166 6.34 15.43 18.66
N ARG A 167 7.29 14.50 18.57
CA ARG A 167 8.45 14.65 17.69
C ARG A 167 8.09 14.71 16.21
N VAL A 168 7.17 13.84 15.77
CA VAL A 168 6.64 13.90 14.41
C VAL A 168 5.95 15.25 14.16
N LEU A 169 5.13 15.73 15.11
CA LEU A 169 4.44 17.02 14.98
C LEU A 169 5.41 18.20 14.98
N ALA A 170 6.48 18.16 15.77
CA ALA A 170 7.52 19.18 15.78
C ALA A 170 8.20 19.29 14.41
N LEU A 171 8.57 18.15 13.80
CA LEU A 171 9.12 18.10 12.45
C LEU A 171 8.12 18.63 11.40
N VAL A 172 6.85 18.21 11.50
CA VAL A 172 5.79 18.68 10.60
C VAL A 172 5.63 20.20 10.69
N ASN A 173 5.68 20.76 11.89
CA ASN A 173 5.54 22.20 12.10
C ASN A 173 6.77 22.97 11.63
N SER A 174 8.00 22.46 11.85
CA SER A 174 9.22 23.12 11.40
C SER A 174 9.31 23.22 9.88
N LEU A 175 8.78 22.23 9.16
CA LEU A 175 8.75 22.20 7.69
C LEU A 175 7.56 22.95 7.09
N LYS A 176 6.54 23.26 7.89
CA LYS A 176 5.38 24.08 7.47
C LYS A 176 5.56 25.56 7.73
N ALA A 177 6.50 25.95 8.60
CA ALA A 177 6.86 27.34 8.75
C ALA A 177 7.40 27.85 7.40
N PRO A 178 6.83 28.92 6.83
CA PRO A 178 7.37 29.48 5.60
C PRO A 178 8.83 29.88 5.85
N GLU A 179 9.72 29.54 4.92
CA GLU A 179 11.02 30.18 4.80
C GLU A 179 10.77 31.68 4.76
N SER A 180 10.94 32.35 5.90
CA SER A 180 11.07 33.79 5.95
C SER A 180 12.50 34.10 5.56
N LYS A 181 12.75 34.22 4.25
CA LYS A 181 13.58 35.25 3.60
C LYS A 181 13.85 34.90 2.14
#